data_AF-A0A0D6PW84-F1
#
_entry.id   AF-A0A0D6PW84-F1
#
_cell.length_a   1.000
_cell.length_b   1.000
_cell.length_c   1.000
_cell.angle_alpha   90.00
_cell.angle_beta   90.00
_cell.angle_gamma   90.00
#
_symmetry.space_group_name_H-M   'P 1'
#
loop_
_entity.id
_entity.type
_entity.pdbx_description
1 polymer ?
#
loop_
_entity_poly.entity_id
_entity_poly.type
_entity_poly.pdbx_seq_one_letter_code
_entity_poly.pdbx_strand_id
1 'polypeptide(L)'
;MVRRTDRLHDLPGKRPDQEIRGGSFVLRRTLMEIARNASMFDSNCGASERQVIGTGTWLRNSLVDIARSCQRDYVLRGGTVEFDSTGALHILWVRIMVATHGGRLILGPKSADPGLLLLDVSLDDEAADATVSIVFQGVASLTVTYDGDTDMTLIGLLAGTPTELDCNAWAVARLRGNACGLSEENSRSIAGDNDSTPLYIRHYVAGETGEICLVIGQ
;
A
#
# COMPACT_ATOMS: atom_id res chain seq x y z
N MET A 1 2.74 -54.72 24.98
CA MET A 1 1.53 -54.21 24.31
C MET A 1 1.77 -52.75 23.96
N VAL A 2 2.13 -52.47 22.70
CA VAL A 2 2.35 -51.12 22.18
C VAL A 2 1.29 -50.92 21.10
N ARG A 3 0.34 -50.01 21.31
CA ARG A 3 -0.68 -49.66 20.32
C ARG A 3 -0.14 -48.53 19.44
N ARG A 4 0.30 -48.86 18.23
CA ARG A 4 0.39 -47.92 17.10
C ARG A 4 -1.01 -47.66 16.57
N THR A 5 -1.36 -46.38 16.44
CA THR A 5 -2.54 -45.89 15.73
C THR A 5 -2.14 -45.50 14.31
N ASP A 6 -2.19 -46.44 13.37
CA ASP A 6 -2.13 -46.17 11.93
C ASP A 6 -3.34 -46.81 11.27
N ARG A 7 -4.47 -46.08 11.26
CA ARG A 7 -5.57 -46.26 10.29
C ARG A 7 -6.32 -44.93 10.17
N LEU A 8 -5.72 -43.97 9.47
CA LEU A 8 -6.53 -42.94 8.81
C LEU A 8 -6.97 -43.52 7.47
N HIS A 9 -8.29 -43.65 7.33
CA HIS A 9 -8.94 -43.98 6.07
C HIS A 9 -8.62 -42.91 5.02
N ASP A 10 -8.34 -43.37 3.80
CA ASP A 10 -8.32 -42.57 2.58
C ASP A 10 -9.61 -41.75 2.46
N LEU A 11 -9.51 -40.45 2.69
CA LEU A 11 -10.52 -39.46 2.29
C LEU A 11 -10.13 -38.96 0.89
N PRO A 12 -11.01 -39.01 -0.11
CA PRO A 12 -10.74 -38.42 -1.42
C PRO A 12 -10.89 -36.91 -1.31
N GLY A 13 -9.82 -36.22 -0.92
CA GLY A 13 -9.74 -34.77 -0.91
C GLY A 13 -9.57 -34.20 -2.31
N LYS A 14 -10.62 -33.56 -2.85
CA LYS A 14 -10.51 -32.70 -4.03
C LYS A 14 -9.91 -31.34 -3.64
N ARG A 15 -8.71 -31.06 -4.16
CA ARG A 15 -8.22 -29.75 -4.65
C ARG A 15 -7.86 -28.56 -3.71
N PRO A 16 -7.49 -28.70 -2.41
CA PRO A 16 -6.79 -27.62 -1.72
C PRO A 16 -5.32 -27.96 -1.37
N ASP A 17 -4.86 -29.20 -1.57
CA ASP A 17 -3.54 -29.63 -1.10
C ASP A 17 -2.36 -29.17 -1.98
N GLN A 18 -2.64 -28.42 -3.06
CA GLN A 18 -1.64 -27.63 -3.78
C GLN A 18 -1.65 -26.14 -3.39
N GLU A 19 -2.59 -25.68 -2.56
CA GLU A 19 -2.73 -24.27 -2.12
C GLU A 19 -1.66 -23.84 -1.10
N ILE A 20 -0.81 -24.77 -0.64
CA ILE A 20 0.26 -24.50 0.34
C ILE A 20 1.62 -24.55 -0.36
N ARG A 21 1.82 -23.69 -1.37
CA ARG A 21 3.16 -23.27 -1.79
C ARG A 21 3.29 -21.75 -1.69
N GLY A 22 3.46 -21.30 -0.46
CA GLY A 22 4.35 -20.19 -0.13
C GLY A 22 3.76 -18.80 -0.11
N GLY A 23 2.76 -18.53 0.74
CA GLY A 23 2.47 -17.22 1.38
C GLY A 23 2.10 -16.01 0.51
N SER A 24 2.47 -16.03 -0.77
CA SER A 24 2.27 -15.00 -1.79
C SER A 24 0.80 -14.88 -2.17
N PHE A 25 0.05 -15.99 -2.17
CA PHE A 25 -1.35 -15.99 -2.58
C PHE A 25 -2.29 -15.36 -1.55
N VAL A 26 -2.01 -15.53 -0.25
CA VAL A 26 -2.83 -14.92 0.82
C VAL A 26 -2.61 -13.42 0.86
N LEU A 27 -1.36 -12.95 0.72
CA LEU A 27 -1.06 -11.53 0.64
C LEU A 27 -1.58 -10.90 -0.65
N ARG A 28 -1.37 -11.53 -1.81
CA ARG A 28 -1.95 -11.06 -3.07
C ARG A 28 -3.48 -10.97 -2.98
N ARG A 29 -4.15 -11.97 -2.39
CA ARG A 29 -5.61 -11.95 -2.20
C ARG A 29 -6.04 -10.89 -1.20
N THR A 30 -5.41 -10.77 -0.04
CA THR A 30 -5.74 -9.75 0.97
C THR A 30 -5.48 -8.34 0.44
N LEU A 31 -4.42 -8.15 -0.35
CA LEU A 31 -4.07 -6.86 -0.96
C LEU A 31 -4.96 -6.52 -2.15
N MET A 32 -5.31 -7.51 -2.99
CA MET A 32 -6.32 -7.34 -4.02
C MET A 32 -7.70 -7.11 -3.39
N GLU A 33 -8.03 -7.75 -2.27
CA GLU A 33 -9.24 -7.48 -1.50
C GLU A 33 -9.18 -6.08 -0.88
N ILE A 34 -8.04 -5.61 -0.37
CA ILE A 34 -7.85 -4.22 0.08
C ILE A 34 -8.05 -3.25 -1.09
N ALA A 35 -7.40 -3.50 -2.23
CA ALA A 35 -7.48 -2.67 -3.42
C ALA A 35 -8.93 -2.63 -3.99
N ARG A 36 -9.62 -3.78 -4.00
CA ARG A 36 -11.02 -3.94 -4.42
C ARG A 36 -12.01 -3.33 -3.44
N ASN A 37 -11.87 -3.59 -2.13
CA ASN A 37 -12.75 -3.04 -1.10
C ASN A 37 -12.67 -1.52 -1.08
N ALA A 38 -11.50 -0.97 -1.34
CA ALA A 38 -11.28 0.45 -1.47
C ALA A 38 -11.90 1.07 -2.73
N SER A 39 -11.96 0.32 -3.84
CA SER A 39 -12.73 0.69 -5.03
C SER A 39 -14.24 0.70 -4.75
N MET A 40 -14.74 -0.11 -3.81
CA MET A 40 -16.15 -0.08 -3.40
C MET A 40 -16.54 1.14 -2.54
N PHE A 41 -15.58 1.92 -2.04
CA PHE A 41 -15.85 3.15 -1.29
C PHE A 41 -16.02 4.40 -2.16
N ASP A 42 -16.09 4.24 -3.49
CA ASP A 42 -16.32 5.34 -4.47
C ASP A 42 -17.74 5.91 -4.46
N SER A 43 -18.58 5.55 -3.50
CA SER A 43 -19.91 6.12 -3.36
C SER A 43 -20.20 6.52 -1.92
N ASN A 44 -20.25 7.83 -1.69
CA ASN A 44 -20.95 8.47 -0.57
C ASN A 44 -20.45 8.18 0.86
N CYS A 45 -19.20 8.50 1.18
CA CYS A 45 -18.88 8.86 2.56
C CYS A 45 -19.02 10.39 2.69
N GLY A 46 -20.00 10.83 3.47
CA GLY A 46 -20.40 12.23 3.62
C GLY A 46 -19.22 13.17 3.86
N ALA A 47 -19.30 14.35 3.28
CA ALA A 47 -18.26 15.37 3.26
C ALA A 47 -17.76 15.73 4.67
N SER A 48 -16.77 14.97 5.15
CA SER A 48 -15.83 15.48 6.13
C SER A 48 -15.08 16.61 5.42
N GLU A 49 -14.98 17.77 6.08
CA GLU A 49 -14.34 18.94 5.49
C GLU A 49 -12.90 18.57 5.09
N ARG A 50 -12.59 18.65 3.79
CA ARG A 50 -11.27 18.23 3.29
C ARG A 50 -10.23 19.20 3.83
N GLN A 51 -9.22 18.67 4.52
CA GLN A 51 -8.15 19.51 5.03
C GLN A 51 -7.19 19.85 3.89
N VAL A 52 -7.14 21.13 3.53
CA VAL A 52 -6.25 21.64 2.47
C VAL A 52 -4.88 21.97 3.05
N ILE A 53 -3.83 21.43 2.42
CA ILE A 53 -2.44 21.62 2.82
C ILE A 53 -1.76 22.40 1.70
N GLY A 54 -1.73 23.72 1.88
CA GLY A 54 -1.20 24.67 0.90
C GLY A 54 0.32 24.79 0.92
N THR A 55 0.84 25.57 -0.02
CA THR A 55 2.28 25.86 -0.15
C THR A 55 2.89 26.35 1.15
N GLY A 56 4.05 25.79 1.52
CA GLY A 56 4.75 26.14 2.77
C GLY A 56 4.12 25.56 4.05
N THR A 57 2.97 24.90 3.94
CA THR A 57 2.35 24.22 5.08
C THR A 57 2.94 22.83 5.25
N TRP A 58 3.29 22.48 6.48
CA TRP A 58 3.68 21.12 6.88
C TRP A 58 2.72 20.65 7.97
N LEU A 59 1.91 19.65 7.64
CA LEU A 59 1.03 18.97 8.60
C LEU A 59 1.67 17.65 9.01
N ARG A 60 1.72 17.37 10.31
CA ARG A 60 2.20 16.10 10.85
C ARG A 60 1.16 15.49 11.77
N ASN A 61 0.79 14.24 11.52
CA ASN A 61 -0.20 13.51 12.30
C ASN A 61 0.27 12.08 12.61
N SER A 62 0.08 11.64 13.85
CA SER A 62 0.16 10.23 14.19
C SER A 62 -1.14 9.49 13.84
N LEU A 63 -1.10 8.15 13.78
CA LEU A 63 -2.33 7.37 13.65
C LEU A 63 -3.29 7.58 14.82
N VAL A 64 -2.78 7.85 16.02
CA VAL A 64 -3.61 8.24 17.17
C VAL A 64 -4.32 9.58 16.93
N ASP A 65 -3.62 10.58 16.38
CA ASP A 65 -4.21 11.90 16.09
C ASP A 65 -5.28 11.81 15.02
N ILE A 66 -5.01 11.02 13.98
CA ILE A 66 -5.99 10.70 12.94
C ILE A 66 -7.18 10.00 13.62
N ALA A 67 -6.98 8.92 14.38
CA ALA A 67 -8.05 8.21 15.09
C ALA A 67 -8.94 9.15 15.92
N ARG A 68 -8.35 10.10 16.65
CA ARG A 68 -9.07 11.05 17.52
C ARG A 68 -9.78 12.17 16.77
N SER A 69 -9.13 12.75 15.76
CA SER A 69 -9.67 13.89 15.00
C SER A 69 -10.75 13.48 14.00
N CYS A 70 -10.78 12.21 13.61
CA CYS A 70 -11.60 11.71 12.51
C CYS A 70 -11.32 12.37 11.14
N GLN A 71 -10.25 13.17 11.01
CA GLN A 71 -9.82 13.73 9.72
C GLN A 71 -9.22 12.63 8.85
N ARG A 72 -9.86 12.32 7.72
CA ARG A 72 -9.43 11.26 6.79
C ARG A 72 -9.22 11.73 5.37
N ASP A 73 -9.63 12.95 5.03
CA ASP A 73 -9.59 13.47 3.67
C ASP A 73 -8.68 14.70 3.61
N TYR A 74 -7.63 14.63 2.79
CA TYR A 74 -6.64 15.69 2.63
C TYR A 74 -6.54 16.12 1.16
N VAL A 75 -6.26 17.40 0.94
CA VAL A 75 -5.96 17.96 -0.38
C VAL A 75 -4.57 18.59 -0.34
N LEU A 76 -3.63 18.05 -1.10
CA LEU A 76 -2.29 18.60 -1.26
C LEU A 76 -2.29 19.66 -2.38
N ARG A 77 -1.85 20.88 -2.04
CA ARG A 77 -1.68 22.03 -2.95
C ARG A 77 -0.32 22.70 -2.74
N GLY A 78 0.75 21.96 -2.97
CA GLY A 78 2.15 22.35 -2.78
C GLY A 78 2.65 22.23 -1.33
N GLY A 79 1.84 21.68 -0.43
CA GLY A 79 2.21 21.43 0.96
C GLY A 79 2.80 20.05 1.22
N THR A 80 3.18 19.81 2.47
CA THR A 80 3.68 18.51 2.96
C THR A 80 2.74 17.94 4.01
N VAL A 81 2.36 16.68 3.87
CA VAL A 81 1.74 15.89 4.94
C VAL A 81 2.70 14.79 5.36
N GLU A 82 2.90 14.66 6.66
CA GLU A 82 3.72 13.62 7.27
C GLU A 82 2.84 12.79 8.21
N PHE A 83 2.91 11.47 8.05
CA PHE A 83 2.30 10.53 8.97
C PHE A 83 3.38 9.78 9.74
N ASP A 84 3.16 9.61 11.04
CA ASP A 84 3.92 8.67 11.85
C ASP A 84 3.07 7.47 12.28
N SER A 85 3.72 6.34 12.49
CA SER A 85 3.03 5.07 12.72
C SER A 85 2.45 4.92 14.12
N THR A 86 2.61 5.89 15.02
CA THR A 86 2.23 5.76 16.43
C THR A 86 0.72 5.56 16.56
N GLY A 87 0.33 4.41 17.10
CA GLY A 87 -1.08 4.04 17.26
C GLY A 87 -1.31 2.56 17.06
N ALA A 88 -0.74 1.72 17.93
CA ALA A 88 -0.97 0.29 17.91
C ALA A 88 -2.46 -0.04 17.82
N LEU A 89 -2.77 -1.09 17.05
CA LEU A 89 -4.13 -1.59 16.78
C LEU A 89 -5.00 -0.69 15.89
N HIS A 90 -4.54 0.49 15.49
CA HIS A 90 -5.25 1.30 14.51
C HIS A 90 -4.94 0.82 13.08
N ILE A 91 -5.98 0.48 12.32
CA ILE A 91 -5.94 0.32 10.87
C ILE A 91 -6.78 1.44 10.29
N LEU A 92 -6.15 2.42 9.65
CA LEU A 92 -6.81 3.64 9.21
C LEU A 92 -6.73 3.79 7.70
N TRP A 93 -7.82 4.27 7.11
CA TRP A 93 -7.91 4.61 5.71
C TRP A 93 -7.90 6.12 5.54
N VAL A 94 -6.96 6.66 4.77
CA VAL A 94 -6.84 8.09 4.48
C VAL A 94 -6.89 8.32 2.98
N ARG A 95 -7.62 9.35 2.55
CA ARG A 95 -7.70 9.80 1.16
C ARG A 95 -6.88 11.07 0.97
N ILE A 96 -6.08 11.08 -0.08
CA ILE A 96 -5.26 12.21 -0.48
C ILE A 96 -5.58 12.53 -1.93
N MET A 97 -6.09 13.74 -2.14
CA MET A 97 -6.22 14.34 -3.46
C MET A 97 -5.05 15.27 -3.68
N VAL A 98 -4.27 15.03 -4.73
CA VAL A 98 -3.15 15.86 -5.16
C VAL A 98 -3.67 16.80 -6.23
N ALA A 99 -3.77 18.09 -5.90
CA ALA A 99 -4.30 19.11 -6.80
C ALA A 99 -3.16 19.96 -7.37
N THR A 100 -3.50 21.10 -7.99
CA THR A 100 -2.54 22.07 -8.53
C THR A 100 -1.41 22.38 -7.54
N HIS A 101 -0.18 22.48 -8.05
CA HIS A 101 1.08 22.60 -7.29
C HIS A 101 1.55 21.33 -6.57
N GLY A 102 0.80 20.22 -6.66
CA GLY A 102 1.26 18.91 -6.21
C GLY A 102 1.40 18.81 -4.69
N GLY A 103 2.40 18.07 -4.23
CA GLY A 103 2.78 18.06 -2.81
C GLY A 103 3.72 16.93 -2.42
N ARG A 104 3.95 16.82 -1.12
CA ARG A 104 4.79 15.76 -0.54
C ARG A 104 4.02 14.98 0.52
N LEU A 105 4.08 13.67 0.42
CA LEU A 105 3.56 12.72 1.38
C LEU A 105 4.75 11.99 2.03
N ILE A 106 4.94 12.18 3.33
CA ILE A 106 6.03 11.56 4.08
C ILE A 106 5.43 10.51 5.02
N LEU A 107 5.95 9.30 4.94
CA LEU A 107 5.65 8.20 5.84
C LEU A 107 6.90 8.00 6.68
N GLY A 108 6.83 8.51 7.92
CA GLY A 108 7.91 8.49 8.87
C GLY A 108 8.39 7.08 9.22
N PRO A 109 9.46 6.95 10.02
CA PRO A 109 9.98 5.66 10.44
C PRO A 109 8.94 4.88 11.26
N LYS A 110 9.01 3.55 11.17
CA LYS A 110 8.18 2.65 11.97
C LYS A 110 8.52 2.78 13.45
N SER A 111 7.54 3.16 14.26
CA SER A 111 7.62 3.24 15.71
C SER A 111 7.57 1.84 16.36
N ALA A 112 7.85 1.76 17.66
CA ALA A 112 7.81 0.51 18.43
C ALA A 112 6.40 -0.12 18.47
N ASP A 113 5.37 0.71 18.46
CA ASP A 113 3.96 0.33 18.55
C ASP A 113 3.18 0.86 17.33
N PRO A 114 3.41 0.26 16.14
CA PRO A 114 2.89 0.78 14.89
C PRO A 114 1.43 0.37 14.67
N GLY A 115 0.63 1.28 14.13
CA GLY A 115 -0.59 0.93 13.41
C GLY A 115 -0.33 0.68 11.92
N LEU A 116 -1.41 0.49 11.17
CA LEU A 116 -1.41 0.34 9.71
C LEU A 116 -2.15 1.51 9.06
N LEU A 117 -1.51 2.16 8.09
CA LEU A 117 -2.11 3.22 7.29
C LEU A 117 -2.34 2.77 5.84
N LEU A 118 -3.57 2.86 5.38
CA LEU A 118 -3.94 2.65 3.99
C LEU A 118 -4.21 4.01 3.37
N LEU A 119 -3.42 4.39 2.39
CA LEU A 119 -3.49 5.67 1.70
C LEU A 119 -4.09 5.45 0.33
N ASP A 120 -5.14 6.19 0.04
CA ASP A 120 -5.71 6.28 -1.28
C ASP A 120 -5.32 7.62 -1.91
N VAL A 121 -4.38 7.56 -2.85
CA VAL A 121 -3.79 8.75 -3.45
C VAL A 121 -4.33 8.91 -4.88
N SER A 122 -4.95 10.05 -5.13
CA SER A 122 -5.51 10.44 -6.43
C SER A 122 -4.85 11.72 -6.90
N LEU A 123 -4.56 11.81 -8.20
CA LEU A 123 -4.13 13.03 -8.85
C LEU A 123 -5.36 13.67 -9.50
N ASP A 124 -5.48 14.99 -9.38
CA ASP A 124 -6.55 15.76 -10.01
C ASP A 124 -6.33 15.83 -11.53
N ASP A 125 -7.16 15.14 -12.31
CA ASP A 125 -7.08 15.03 -13.78
C ASP A 125 -7.08 16.41 -14.48
N GLU A 126 -7.63 17.44 -13.86
CA GLU A 126 -7.67 18.81 -14.40
C GLU A 126 -6.40 19.63 -14.09
N ALA A 127 -5.51 19.11 -13.24
CA ALA A 127 -4.28 19.77 -12.82
C ALA A 127 -3.07 19.21 -13.58
N ALA A 128 -2.80 19.77 -14.76
CA ALA A 128 -1.74 19.33 -15.69
C ALA A 128 -0.32 19.21 -15.09
N ASP A 129 -0.04 19.87 -13.96
CA ASP A 129 1.24 19.84 -13.25
C ASP A 129 1.14 19.19 -11.85
N ALA A 130 0.11 18.39 -11.59
CA ALA A 130 -0.04 17.70 -10.31
C ALA A 130 1.01 16.58 -10.19
N THR A 131 2.02 16.81 -9.34
CA THR A 131 3.00 15.78 -8.97
C THR A 131 3.02 15.56 -7.47
N VAL A 132 3.10 14.31 -7.03
CA VAL A 132 3.29 13.95 -5.62
C VAL A 132 4.60 13.20 -5.42
N SER A 133 5.36 13.64 -4.42
CA SER A 133 6.50 12.88 -3.91
C SER A 133 6.05 12.06 -2.70
N ILE A 134 6.06 10.74 -2.81
CA ILE A 134 5.77 9.81 -1.71
C ILE A 134 7.10 9.32 -1.14
N VAL A 135 7.38 9.65 0.11
CA VAL A 135 8.64 9.36 0.79
C VAL A 135 8.41 8.39 1.93
N PHE A 136 9.08 7.24 1.89
CA PHE A 136 9.15 6.30 3.00
C PHE A 136 10.49 6.49 3.71
N GLN A 137 10.45 6.80 5.00
CA GLN A 137 11.63 7.02 5.84
C GLN A 137 11.90 5.83 6.76
N GLY A 138 13.17 5.57 7.04
CA GLY A 138 13.58 4.48 7.95
C GLY A 138 13.22 3.09 7.45
N VAL A 139 13.07 2.94 6.13
CA VAL A 139 12.82 1.65 5.47
C VAL A 139 14.08 1.20 4.74
N ALA A 140 14.48 -0.06 4.92
CA ALA A 140 15.62 -0.62 4.20
C ALA A 140 15.28 -0.93 2.73
N SER A 141 14.03 -1.31 2.48
CA SER A 141 13.52 -1.64 1.16
C SER A 141 12.03 -1.35 1.05
N LEU A 142 11.55 -1.20 -0.19
CA LEU A 142 10.16 -0.93 -0.51
C LEU A 142 9.76 -1.76 -1.73
N THR A 143 8.59 -2.39 -1.68
CA THR A 143 8.02 -3.03 -2.88
C THR A 143 6.93 -2.17 -3.46
N VAL A 144 6.96 -2.08 -4.78
CA VAL A 144 5.89 -1.51 -5.59
C VAL A 144 5.32 -2.63 -6.46
N THR A 145 3.99 -2.72 -6.51
CA THR A 145 3.30 -3.66 -7.40
C THR A 145 2.32 -2.92 -8.29
N TYR A 146 2.19 -3.36 -9.53
CA TYR A 146 1.15 -2.89 -10.45
C TYR A 146 0.38 -4.11 -10.97
N ASP A 147 -0.93 -4.11 -10.76
CA ASP A 147 -1.84 -5.16 -11.20
C ASP A 147 -2.62 -4.67 -12.43
N GLY A 148 -2.34 -5.26 -13.59
CA GLY A 148 -3.02 -4.91 -14.84
C GLY A 148 -4.48 -5.32 -14.90
N ASP A 149 -4.95 -6.25 -14.06
CA ASP A 149 -6.37 -6.65 -14.02
C ASP A 149 -7.23 -5.55 -13.38
N THR A 150 -6.69 -4.91 -12.35
CA THR A 150 -7.40 -3.90 -11.58
C THR A 150 -7.00 -2.47 -11.90
N ASP A 151 -5.99 -2.28 -12.76
CA ASP A 151 -5.40 -0.99 -13.11
C ASP A 151 -4.99 -0.20 -11.85
N MET A 152 -4.26 -0.86 -10.94
CA MET A 152 -3.87 -0.28 -9.66
C MET A 152 -2.40 -0.52 -9.33
N THR A 153 -1.75 0.54 -8.84
CA THR A 153 -0.41 0.50 -8.26
C THR A 153 -0.49 0.55 -6.73
N LEU A 154 0.27 -0.31 -6.06
CA LEU A 154 0.42 -0.33 -4.62
C LEU A 154 1.90 -0.15 -4.25
N ILE A 155 2.18 0.75 -3.31
CA ILE A 155 3.52 1.12 -2.85
C ILE A 155 3.59 0.85 -1.35
N GLY A 156 4.69 0.26 -0.87
CA GLY A 156 4.81 -0.10 0.55
C GLY A 156 4.39 -1.54 0.85
N LEU A 157 4.38 -2.40 -0.18
CA LEU A 157 4.00 -3.78 0.00
C LEU A 157 5.16 -4.66 0.46
N LEU A 158 4.75 -5.68 1.23
CA LEU A 158 5.60 -6.69 1.83
C LEU A 158 6.28 -7.54 0.75
N ALA A 159 7.59 -7.42 0.63
CA ALA A 159 8.42 -8.49 0.08
C ALA A 159 9.22 -9.09 1.22
N GLY A 160 8.55 -9.93 2.00
CA GLY A 160 9.17 -10.91 2.85
C GLY A 160 8.97 -12.28 2.23
N THR A 161 9.97 -13.15 2.29
CA THR A 161 9.73 -14.59 2.15
C THR A 161 8.72 -15.03 3.22
N PRO A 162 7.93 -16.11 3.01
CA PRO A 162 6.87 -16.52 3.96
C PRO A 162 7.36 -16.79 5.39
N THR A 163 8.66 -16.98 5.57
CA THR A 163 9.32 -17.24 6.87
C THR A 163 9.86 -15.98 7.55
N GLU A 164 9.95 -14.87 6.83
CA GLU A 164 10.35 -13.58 7.36
C GLU A 164 9.39 -12.55 6.77
N LEU A 165 8.22 -12.41 7.40
CA LEU A 165 7.39 -11.21 7.22
C LEU A 165 8.25 -10.04 7.70
N ASP A 166 9.07 -9.49 6.81
CA ASP A 166 9.86 -8.33 7.11
C ASP A 166 8.89 -7.15 7.13
N CYS A 167 8.39 -6.85 8.34
CA CYS A 167 7.27 -5.96 8.62
C CYS A 167 7.63 -4.47 8.41
N ASN A 168 8.43 -4.13 7.41
CA ASN A 168 9.11 -2.82 7.35
C ASN A 168 8.17 -1.67 6.97
N ALA A 169 7.16 -1.92 6.14
CA ALA A 169 6.17 -0.91 5.77
C ALA A 169 4.94 -0.98 6.70
N TRP A 170 4.73 0.08 7.48
CA TRP A 170 3.53 0.29 8.31
C TRP A 170 2.43 1.04 7.55
N ALA A 171 2.68 1.39 6.28
CA ALA A 171 1.78 2.14 5.44
C ALA A 171 1.83 1.62 4.00
N VAL A 172 0.68 1.65 3.32
CA VAL A 172 0.52 1.25 1.92
C VAL A 172 -0.16 2.37 1.16
N ALA A 173 0.45 2.85 0.08
CA ALA A 173 -0.17 3.82 -0.82
C ALA A 173 -0.73 3.12 -2.06
N ARG A 174 -2.02 3.35 -2.30
CA ARG A 174 -2.76 2.92 -3.47
C ARG A 174 -2.90 4.09 -4.43
N LEU A 175 -2.60 3.84 -5.70
CA LEU A 175 -2.81 4.75 -6.80
C LEU A 175 -3.52 4.02 -7.95
N ARG A 176 -4.34 4.76 -8.69
CA ARG A 176 -4.91 4.27 -9.94
C ARG A 176 -3.83 4.24 -11.03
N GLY A 177 -3.96 3.31 -11.96
CA GLY A 177 -3.08 3.18 -13.10
C GLY A 177 -1.73 2.57 -12.74
N ASN A 178 -0.86 2.52 -13.75
CA ASN A 178 0.55 2.20 -13.60
C ASN A 178 1.37 3.43 -13.15
N ALA A 179 1.05 3.97 -11.97
CA ALA A 179 1.61 5.23 -11.45
C ALA A 179 3.15 5.25 -11.36
N CYS A 180 3.78 4.07 -11.26
CA CYS A 180 5.24 3.93 -11.19
C CYS A 180 5.88 3.42 -12.49
N GLY A 181 5.12 3.28 -13.59
CA GLY A 181 5.62 2.84 -14.89
C GLY A 181 6.25 1.44 -14.87
N LEU A 182 5.70 0.51 -14.09
CA LEU A 182 6.18 -0.87 -14.00
C LEU A 182 5.90 -1.63 -15.31
N SER A 183 6.88 -2.37 -15.79
CA SER A 183 6.83 -3.10 -17.06
C SER A 183 7.70 -4.36 -16.98
N GLU A 184 7.63 -5.21 -18.00
CA GLU A 184 8.49 -6.41 -18.09
C GLU A 184 9.99 -6.07 -18.09
N GLU A 185 10.36 -4.89 -18.59
CA GLU A 185 11.76 -4.47 -18.70
C GLU A 185 12.37 -4.07 -17.35
N ASN A 186 11.54 -3.55 -16.43
CA ASN A 186 12.01 -2.94 -15.18
C ASN A 186 11.49 -3.63 -13.92
N SER A 187 10.64 -4.64 -14.07
CA SER A 187 9.94 -5.32 -12.97
C SER A 187 9.88 -6.83 -13.20
N ARG A 188 9.78 -7.57 -12.10
CA ARG A 188 9.44 -8.98 -12.16
C ARG A 188 7.95 -9.12 -12.51
N SER A 189 7.63 -9.88 -13.55
CA SER A 189 6.26 -10.23 -13.90
C SER A 189 5.84 -11.57 -13.27
N ILE A 190 4.60 -11.62 -12.78
CA ILE A 190 3.93 -12.85 -12.37
C ILE A 190 2.66 -12.94 -13.21
N ALA A 191 2.49 -14.05 -13.94
CA ALA A 191 1.28 -14.29 -14.71
C ALA A 191 0.05 -14.30 -13.81
N GLY A 192 -1.01 -13.63 -14.24
CA GLY A 192 -2.30 -13.65 -13.56
C GLY A 192 -2.97 -15.03 -13.62
N ASP A 193 -3.97 -15.26 -12.79
CA ASP A 193 -4.65 -16.57 -12.70
C ASP A 193 -5.36 -16.98 -14.01
N ASN A 194 -5.54 -16.03 -14.94
CA ASN A 194 -6.12 -16.21 -16.27
C ASN A 194 -5.09 -16.08 -17.41
N ASP A 195 -3.78 -16.17 -17.13
CA ASP A 195 -2.64 -16.07 -18.07
C ASP A 195 -2.57 -14.79 -18.95
N SER A 196 -3.44 -13.80 -18.72
CA SER A 196 -3.64 -12.66 -19.63
C SER A 196 -3.27 -11.30 -19.06
N THR A 197 -3.33 -11.11 -17.74
CA THR A 197 -2.99 -9.84 -17.08
C THR A 197 -1.82 -10.03 -16.11
N PRO A 198 -0.64 -9.46 -16.39
CA PRO A 198 0.52 -9.60 -15.52
C PRO A 198 0.42 -8.73 -14.26
N LEU A 199 0.89 -9.29 -13.15
CA LEU A 199 1.24 -8.55 -11.95
C LEU A 199 2.72 -8.20 -12.01
N TYR A 200 3.05 -6.91 -12.04
CA TYR A 200 4.42 -6.43 -11.99
C TYR A 200 4.84 -6.12 -10.56
N ILE A 201 6.06 -6.49 -10.20
CA ILE A 201 6.63 -6.29 -8.87
C ILE A 201 8.04 -5.73 -9.02
N ARG A 202 8.32 -4.61 -8.35
CA ARG A 202 9.64 -3.99 -8.30
C ARG A 202 10.05 -3.72 -6.85
N HIS A 203 11.29 -4.07 -6.52
CA HIS A 203 11.89 -3.77 -5.22
C HIS A 203 12.83 -2.58 -5.35
N TYR A 204 12.68 -1.63 -4.43
CA TYR A 204 13.58 -0.51 -4.24
C TYR A 204 14.36 -0.75 -2.95
N VAL A 205 15.65 -0.47 -2.97
CA VAL A 205 16.52 -0.55 -1.78
C VAL A 205 16.89 0.89 -1.41
N ALA A 206 16.82 1.21 -0.13
CA ALA A 206 17.18 2.53 0.34
C ALA A 206 18.69 2.76 0.16
N GLY A 207 19.05 3.99 -0.21
CA GLY A 207 20.43 4.44 -0.21
C GLY A 207 20.93 4.72 1.22
N GLU A 208 22.08 5.39 1.33
CA GLU A 208 22.71 5.74 2.61
C GLU A 208 21.82 6.59 3.54
N THR A 209 20.84 7.30 2.97
CA THR A 209 19.90 8.15 3.72
C THR A 209 18.80 7.36 4.43
N GLY A 210 18.60 6.08 4.11
CA GLY A 210 17.49 5.29 4.67
C GLY A 210 16.10 5.78 4.24
N GLU A 211 16.04 6.50 3.12
CA GLU A 211 14.79 7.02 2.54
C GLU A 211 14.59 6.48 1.12
N ILE A 212 13.33 6.18 0.77
CA ILE A 212 12.91 5.85 -0.59
C ILE A 212 11.85 6.86 -1.01
N CYS A 213 12.13 7.62 -2.07
CA CYS A 213 11.24 8.63 -2.63
C CYS A 213 10.75 8.19 -4.01
N LEU A 214 9.44 8.16 -4.21
CA LEU A 214 8.79 7.93 -5.49
C LEU A 214 8.07 9.21 -5.91
N VAL A 215 8.41 9.73 -7.09
CA VAL A 215 7.75 10.89 -7.68
C VAL A 215 6.74 10.39 -8.69
N ILE A 216 5.49 10.79 -8.51
CA ILE A 216 4.35 10.39 -9.34
C ILE A 216 3.74 11.65 -9.92
N GLY A 217 3.55 11.67 -11.22
CA GLY A 217 2.90 12.76 -11.96
C GLY A 217 1.90 12.20 -12.96
N GLN A 218 1.21 13.12 -13.65
CA GLN A 218 0.41 12.80 -14.84
C GLN A 218 1.26 12.54 -16.07
#